data_AF-A0A516RH81-F1
#
_entry.id   AF-A0A516RH81-F1
#
_cell.length_a   1.000
_cell.length_b   1.000
_cell.length_c   1.000
_cell.angle_alpha   90.00
_cell.angle_beta   90.00
_cell.angle_gamma   90.00
#
_symmetry.space_group_name_H-M   'P 1'
#
loop_
_entity.id
_entity.type
_entity.pdbx_description
1 polymer ?
#
loop_
_entity_poly.entity_id
_entity_poly.type
_entity_poly.pdbx_seq_one_letter_code
_entity_poly.pdbx_strand_id
1 'polypeptide(L)'
;MTSPPHLNDLLDELGLGEAATFTAVHGADEDAVIRRFGGDPERTRPLPLEELRDHYDSQLILVSRSGPAVVVVENNNYQGSREEVLRPLSRLGRTASAFWNVNAVSRLSLAEGGLISSVFEMVAPEEPEHRFGTRPHAWDPLLEGLDLDDDACLWGTGLAAVERATGARFDEAWIRGPHRAVAITPVPQYLLGQGLVNSPLLDREPFLTYLAGLGPALLGRMRRHALDLALTHADLTDHPLACAALTADTLPATARQRLRDDLTAAHDQALTQARTLLTGEPEEVETEWERPSHLVFRQGLVFDVLAWCVAAHLPTPTDRLPDILSSLVTAMTGDGERVAEFWMVKHLHDAARERT
;
A
#
# COMPACT_ATOMS: atom_id res chain seq x y z
N MET A 1 -27.69 -6.14 14.54
CA MET A 1 -26.41 -5.50 14.28
C MET A 1 -25.76 -5.35 15.64
N THR A 2 -24.56 -5.86 15.74
CA THR A 2 -23.83 -6.04 17.00
C THR A 2 -23.20 -4.70 17.39
N SER A 3 -23.14 -4.38 18.67
CA SER A 3 -22.54 -3.11 19.11
C SER A 3 -21.01 -3.19 18.99
N PRO A 4 -20.31 -2.07 18.68
CA PRO A 4 -18.85 -2.06 18.62
C PRO A 4 -18.15 -2.58 19.88
N PRO A 5 -18.58 -2.24 21.12
CA PRO A 5 -17.96 -2.80 22.32
C PRO A 5 -18.05 -4.32 22.41
N HIS A 6 -19.20 -4.90 22.03
CA HIS A 6 -19.37 -6.36 22.06
C HIS A 6 -18.53 -7.06 20.99
N LEU A 7 -18.38 -6.43 19.81
CA LEU A 7 -17.48 -6.92 18.78
C LEU A 7 -16.02 -6.81 19.22
N ASN A 8 -15.66 -5.81 20.02
CA ASN A 8 -14.31 -5.68 20.55
C ASN A 8 -14.02 -6.75 21.62
N ASP A 9 -14.93 -6.95 22.57
CA ASP A 9 -14.86 -8.03 23.57
C ASP A 9 -14.68 -9.39 22.88
N LEU A 10 -15.40 -9.61 21.78
CA LEU A 10 -15.25 -10.82 20.96
C LEU A 10 -13.83 -10.99 20.41
N LEU A 11 -13.25 -9.93 19.85
CA LEU A 11 -11.91 -9.99 19.28
C LEU A 11 -10.87 -10.32 20.37
N ASP A 12 -11.05 -9.81 21.58
CA ASP A 12 -10.21 -10.13 22.73
C ASP A 12 -10.33 -11.61 23.12
N GLU A 13 -11.56 -12.14 23.20
CA GLU A 13 -11.81 -13.56 23.49
C GLU A 13 -11.19 -14.50 22.44
N LEU A 14 -11.27 -14.11 21.17
CA LEU A 14 -10.71 -14.86 20.05
C LEU A 14 -9.19 -14.68 19.92
N GLY A 15 -8.57 -13.74 20.64
CA GLY A 15 -7.15 -13.41 20.48
C GLY A 15 -6.82 -12.78 19.12
N LEU A 16 -7.76 -12.03 18.55
CA LEU A 16 -7.68 -11.39 17.23
C LEU A 16 -7.58 -9.85 17.31
N GLY A 17 -7.56 -9.28 18.52
CA GLY A 17 -7.48 -7.83 18.73
C GLY A 17 -6.17 -7.19 18.24
N GLU A 18 -5.06 -7.94 18.19
CA GLU A 18 -3.76 -7.41 17.75
C GLU A 18 -3.63 -7.34 16.22
N ALA A 19 -4.11 -8.36 15.51
CA ALA A 19 -4.05 -8.41 14.06
C ALA A 19 -5.03 -9.42 13.46
N ALA A 20 -5.91 -8.96 12.57
CA ALA A 20 -6.78 -9.83 11.81
C ALA A 20 -7.27 -9.16 10.52
N THR A 21 -7.80 -9.99 9.61
CA THR A 21 -8.64 -9.51 8.51
C THR A 21 -9.98 -10.24 8.54
N PHE A 22 -11.07 -9.48 8.50
CA PHE A 22 -12.42 -9.96 8.32
C PHE A 22 -12.93 -9.49 6.97
N THR A 23 -13.28 -10.42 6.08
CA THR A 23 -13.83 -10.10 4.76
C THR A 23 -15.19 -10.76 4.60
N ALA A 24 -16.23 -9.97 4.33
CA ALA A 24 -17.59 -10.47 4.13
C ALA A 24 -18.07 -10.19 2.71
N VAL A 25 -18.77 -11.16 2.12
CA VAL A 25 -19.33 -11.07 0.77
C VAL A 25 -20.82 -11.40 0.80
N HIS A 26 -21.65 -10.42 0.48
CA HIS A 26 -23.10 -10.59 0.46
C HIS A 26 -23.54 -11.53 -0.66
N GLY A 27 -24.38 -12.53 -0.34
CA GLY A 27 -25.05 -13.38 -1.32
C GLY A 27 -24.16 -14.39 -2.05
N ALA A 28 -22.89 -14.52 -1.66
CA ALA A 28 -21.93 -15.40 -2.33
C ALA A 28 -22.01 -16.87 -1.87
N ASP A 29 -21.46 -17.75 -2.69
CA ASP A 29 -21.20 -19.15 -2.36
C ASP A 29 -19.83 -19.31 -1.67
N GLU A 30 -19.73 -20.19 -0.67
CA GLU A 30 -18.49 -20.37 0.10
C GLU A 30 -17.34 -20.90 -0.75
N ASP A 31 -17.60 -21.86 -1.64
CA ASP A 31 -16.57 -22.44 -2.49
C ASP A 31 -16.06 -21.41 -3.50
N ALA A 32 -16.95 -20.55 -4.00
CA ALA A 32 -16.56 -19.44 -4.85
C ALA A 32 -15.64 -18.46 -4.11
N VAL A 33 -15.95 -18.13 -2.85
CA VAL A 33 -15.12 -17.26 -2.01
C VAL A 33 -13.76 -17.89 -1.73
N ILE A 34 -13.70 -19.16 -1.31
CA ILE A 34 -12.46 -19.90 -1.06
C ILE A 34 -11.53 -19.86 -2.28
N ARG A 35 -12.07 -20.09 -3.49
CA ARG A 35 -11.28 -20.03 -4.73
C ARG A 35 -10.71 -18.63 -5.01
N ARG A 36 -11.43 -17.55 -4.68
CA ARG A 36 -10.94 -16.17 -4.85
C ARG A 36 -9.85 -15.80 -3.85
N PHE A 37 -9.82 -16.46 -2.70
CA PHE A 37 -8.72 -16.40 -1.76
C PHE A 37 -7.55 -17.33 -2.12
N GLY A 38 -7.57 -18.01 -3.28
CA GLY A 38 -6.49 -18.93 -3.67
C GLY A 38 -6.48 -20.26 -2.91
N GLY A 39 -7.60 -20.62 -2.28
CA GLY A 39 -7.80 -21.92 -1.63
C GLY A 39 -8.50 -22.93 -2.52
N ASP A 40 -8.45 -24.20 -2.13
CA ASP A 40 -9.17 -25.32 -2.75
C ASP A 40 -10.31 -25.79 -1.83
N PRO A 41 -11.60 -25.60 -2.21
CA PRO A 41 -12.74 -25.97 -1.37
C PRO A 41 -12.79 -27.45 -0.96
N GLU A 42 -12.24 -28.34 -1.80
CA GLU A 42 -12.18 -29.78 -1.54
C GLU A 42 -11.14 -30.16 -0.47
N ARG A 43 -10.23 -29.23 -0.14
CA ARG A 43 -9.20 -29.41 0.89
C ARG A 43 -9.56 -28.77 2.23
N THR A 44 -10.82 -28.35 2.37
CA THR A 44 -11.30 -27.75 3.61
C THR A 44 -11.42 -28.79 4.73
N ARG A 45 -11.16 -28.35 5.96
CA ARG A 45 -11.38 -29.13 7.18
C ARG A 45 -12.18 -28.28 8.18
N PRO A 46 -13.01 -28.88 9.04
CA PRO A 46 -13.62 -28.13 10.13
C PRO A 46 -12.54 -27.62 11.09
N LEU A 47 -12.67 -26.38 11.54
CA LEU A 47 -11.85 -25.80 12.60
C LEU A 47 -12.70 -24.77 13.37
N PRO A 48 -12.74 -24.79 14.70
CA PRO A 48 -13.34 -23.72 15.48
C PRO A 48 -12.65 -22.38 15.24
N LEU A 49 -13.40 -21.27 15.25
CA LEU A 49 -12.83 -19.94 15.06
C LEU A 49 -11.77 -19.59 16.12
N GLU A 50 -12.00 -20.01 17.37
CA GLU A 50 -11.07 -19.82 18.49
C GLU A 50 -9.70 -20.46 18.28
N GLU A 51 -9.60 -21.56 17.50
CA GLU A 51 -8.33 -22.22 17.20
C GLU A 51 -7.50 -21.43 16.17
N LEU A 52 -8.06 -20.42 15.52
CA LEU A 52 -7.33 -19.58 14.56
C LEU A 52 -6.20 -18.78 15.23
N ARG A 53 -6.31 -18.47 16.53
CA ARG A 53 -5.26 -17.78 17.29
C ARG A 53 -3.94 -18.56 17.32
N ASP A 54 -4.01 -19.90 17.27
CA ASP A 54 -2.86 -20.80 17.28
C ASP A 54 -2.19 -20.90 15.89
N HIS A 55 -2.76 -20.21 14.89
CA HIS A 55 -2.35 -20.23 13.50
C HIS A 55 -1.84 -18.86 13.00
N TYR A 56 -1.17 -18.12 13.88
CA TYR A 56 -0.54 -16.83 13.58
C TYR A 56 0.44 -16.92 12.39
N ASP A 57 0.39 -15.95 11.47
CA ASP A 57 1.20 -15.87 10.24
C ASP A 57 1.10 -17.06 9.26
N SER A 58 0.14 -17.97 9.49
CA SER A 58 -0.10 -19.05 8.54
C SER A 58 -0.94 -18.57 7.35
N GLN A 59 -0.68 -19.16 6.17
CA GLN A 59 -1.53 -18.95 4.99
C GLN A 59 -2.81 -19.78 5.12
N LEU A 60 -3.59 -19.52 6.15
CA LEU A 60 -4.82 -20.22 6.52
C LEU A 60 -5.97 -19.21 6.60
N ILE A 61 -7.11 -19.56 6.01
CA ILE A 61 -8.36 -18.83 6.19
C ILE A 61 -9.39 -19.72 6.86
N LEU A 62 -10.30 -19.12 7.63
CA LEU A 62 -11.54 -19.75 8.07
C LEU A 62 -12.71 -19.11 7.34
N VAL A 63 -13.57 -19.94 6.74
CA VAL A 63 -14.72 -19.49 5.97
C VAL A 63 -16.00 -20.05 6.58
N SER A 64 -17.00 -19.20 6.76
CA SER A 64 -18.33 -19.64 7.19
C SER A 64 -19.40 -18.65 6.76
N ARG A 65 -20.63 -19.15 6.54
CA ARG A 65 -21.79 -18.31 6.30
C ARG A 65 -22.27 -17.64 7.57
N SER A 66 -22.47 -16.33 7.49
CA SER A 66 -23.06 -15.50 8.54
C SER A 66 -24.22 -14.67 7.97
N GLY A 67 -25.45 -15.05 8.33
CA GLY A 67 -26.64 -14.43 7.75
C GLY A 67 -26.67 -14.56 6.21
N PRO A 68 -26.86 -13.47 5.45
CA PRO A 68 -26.81 -13.47 3.98
C PRO A 68 -25.38 -13.42 3.42
N ALA A 69 -24.34 -13.31 4.24
CA ALA A 69 -22.97 -13.14 3.80
C ALA A 69 -22.12 -14.42 4.01
N VAL A 70 -21.09 -14.57 3.20
CA VAL A 70 -19.96 -15.47 3.49
C VAL A 70 -18.86 -14.63 4.11
N VAL A 71 -18.34 -15.07 5.26
CA VAL A 71 -17.28 -14.38 6.00
C VAL A 71 -16.01 -15.21 5.93
N VAL A 72 -14.89 -14.52 5.72
CA VAL A 72 -13.53 -15.05 5.79
C VAL A 72 -12.78 -14.36 6.91
N VAL A 73 -12.10 -15.13 7.76
CA VAL A 73 -11.25 -14.63 8.84
C VAL A 73 -9.82 -15.10 8.64
N GLU A 74 -8.89 -14.18 8.80
CA GLU A 74 -7.44 -14.35 8.76
C GLU A 74 -6.83 -13.84 10.06
N ASN A 75 -5.89 -14.57 10.66
CA ASN A 75 -5.11 -14.11 11.82
C ASN A 75 -3.74 -13.63 11.35
N ASN A 76 -3.46 -12.35 11.60
CA ASN A 76 -2.28 -11.62 11.14
C ASN A 76 -1.95 -11.74 9.63
N ASN A 77 -2.94 -12.07 8.80
CA ASN A 77 -2.82 -12.06 7.34
C ASN A 77 -3.80 -11.03 6.76
N TYR A 78 -3.53 -10.59 5.54
CA TYR A 78 -4.20 -9.44 4.92
C TYR A 78 -4.69 -9.70 3.50
N GLN A 79 -4.79 -10.97 3.08
CA GLN A 79 -5.18 -11.29 1.72
C GLN A 79 -6.56 -10.72 1.38
N GLY A 80 -7.50 -10.76 2.32
CA GLY A 80 -8.85 -10.25 2.18
C GLY A 80 -8.96 -8.72 2.04
N SER A 81 -7.94 -7.95 2.43
CA SER A 81 -7.94 -6.48 2.31
C SER A 81 -7.32 -5.97 0.99
N ARG A 82 -6.82 -6.89 0.16
CA ARG A 82 -6.13 -6.59 -1.09
C ARG A 82 -7.09 -6.49 -2.26
N GLU A 83 -6.82 -5.56 -3.18
CA GLU A 83 -7.69 -5.34 -4.34
C GLU A 83 -7.77 -6.54 -5.28
N GLU A 84 -6.73 -7.39 -5.31
CA GLU A 84 -6.70 -8.60 -6.14
C GLU A 84 -7.69 -9.66 -5.68
N VAL A 85 -8.12 -9.58 -4.42
CA VAL A 85 -9.14 -10.44 -3.82
C VAL A 85 -10.49 -9.73 -3.80
N LEU A 86 -10.52 -8.49 -3.31
CA LEU A 86 -11.74 -7.70 -3.17
C LEU A 86 -12.45 -7.45 -4.50
N ARG A 87 -11.72 -7.14 -5.58
CA ARG A 87 -12.34 -6.88 -6.89
C ARG A 87 -13.01 -8.15 -7.43
N PRO A 88 -12.35 -9.32 -7.55
CA PRO A 88 -13.03 -10.54 -7.96
C PRO A 88 -14.18 -10.97 -7.04
N LEU A 89 -14.04 -10.84 -5.71
CA LEU A 89 -15.11 -11.15 -4.76
C LEU A 89 -16.33 -10.25 -4.97
N SER A 90 -16.11 -8.96 -5.22
CA SER A 90 -17.19 -8.00 -5.40
C SER A 90 -18.06 -8.24 -6.65
N ARG A 91 -17.63 -9.13 -7.55
CA ARG A 91 -18.45 -9.62 -8.68
C ARG A 91 -19.43 -10.70 -8.27
N LEU A 92 -19.21 -11.37 -7.13
CA LEU A 92 -20.14 -12.35 -6.55
C LEU A 92 -21.24 -11.65 -5.74
N GLY A 93 -20.93 -10.50 -5.15
CA GLY A 93 -21.85 -9.63 -4.43
C GLY A 93 -21.09 -8.55 -3.68
N ARG A 94 -21.78 -7.62 -3.02
CA ARG A 94 -21.12 -6.53 -2.28
C ARG A 94 -20.14 -7.11 -1.26
N THR A 95 -18.90 -6.63 -1.30
CA THR A 95 -17.80 -7.10 -0.46
C THR A 95 -17.32 -5.98 0.45
N ALA A 96 -17.15 -6.27 1.73
CA ALA A 96 -16.47 -5.39 2.67
C ALA A 96 -15.37 -6.14 3.41
N SER A 97 -14.29 -5.44 3.75
CA SER A 97 -13.17 -6.00 4.51
C SER A 97 -12.67 -4.99 5.55
N ALA A 98 -12.38 -5.48 6.75
CA ALA A 98 -11.71 -4.76 7.82
C ALA A 98 -10.39 -5.49 8.14
N PHE A 99 -9.28 -4.78 8.10
CA PHE A 99 -7.93 -5.29 8.41
C PHE A 99 -7.26 -4.38 9.44
N TRP A 100 -6.48 -4.96 10.34
CA TRP A 100 -5.58 -4.25 11.25
C TRP A 100 -4.37 -5.11 11.63
N ASN A 101 -3.29 -4.48 12.11
CA ASN A 101 -2.15 -5.19 12.67
C ASN A 101 -1.42 -4.40 13.77
N VAL A 102 -0.42 -5.04 14.37
CA VAL A 102 0.42 -4.50 15.45
C VAL A 102 1.25 -3.27 15.05
N ASN A 103 1.39 -2.98 13.76
CA ASN A 103 2.10 -1.80 13.25
C ASN A 103 1.15 -0.61 13.04
N ALA A 104 -0.05 -0.66 13.61
CA ALA A 104 -1.11 0.34 13.44
C ALA A 104 -1.53 0.56 11.98
N VAL A 105 -1.26 -0.39 11.09
CA VAL A 105 -1.80 -0.37 9.73
C VAL A 105 -3.21 -0.91 9.79
N SER A 106 -4.17 -0.18 9.25
CA SER A 106 -5.58 -0.54 9.30
C SER A 106 -6.28 -0.25 7.99
N ARG A 107 -7.30 -1.02 7.62
CA ARG A 107 -7.99 -0.75 6.36
C ARG A 107 -9.43 -1.17 6.41
N LEU A 108 -10.31 -0.23 6.09
CA LEU A 108 -11.72 -0.51 5.84
C LEU A 108 -12.00 -0.37 4.33
N SER A 109 -12.33 -1.48 3.68
CA SER A 109 -12.46 -1.58 2.23
C SER A 109 -13.87 -1.99 1.82
N LEU A 110 -14.45 -1.28 0.85
CA LEU A 110 -15.73 -1.59 0.22
C LEU A 110 -15.52 -1.80 -1.28
N ALA A 111 -16.06 -2.90 -1.81
CA ALA A 111 -16.00 -3.23 -3.22
C ALA A 111 -17.35 -3.73 -3.74
N GLU A 112 -17.69 -3.34 -4.98
CA GLU A 112 -18.94 -3.70 -5.63
C GLU A 112 -18.73 -3.79 -7.15
N GLY A 113 -19.24 -4.84 -7.79
CA GLY A 113 -19.26 -4.95 -9.26
C GLY A 113 -17.89 -5.12 -9.92
N GLY A 114 -16.88 -5.64 -9.21
CA GLY A 114 -15.52 -5.77 -9.73
C GLY A 114 -14.62 -4.56 -9.47
N LEU A 115 -15.11 -3.59 -8.70
CA LEU A 115 -14.43 -2.33 -8.44
C LEU A 115 -14.32 -2.06 -6.94
N ILE A 116 -13.16 -1.55 -6.53
CA ILE A 116 -13.00 -0.90 -5.24
C ILE A 116 -13.85 0.37 -5.24
N SER A 117 -14.85 0.41 -4.36
CA SER A 117 -15.71 1.57 -4.16
C SER A 117 -15.02 2.58 -3.26
N SER A 118 -14.57 2.17 -2.09
CA SER A 118 -13.94 3.05 -1.10
C SER A 118 -12.98 2.28 -0.21
N VAL A 119 -11.82 2.85 0.10
CA VAL A 119 -10.83 2.32 1.04
C VAL A 119 -10.24 3.47 1.82
N PHE A 120 -10.03 3.29 3.13
CA PHE A 120 -9.34 4.26 3.98
C PHE A 120 -8.74 3.57 5.23
N GLU A 121 -7.82 4.25 5.91
CA GLU A 121 -7.21 3.82 7.17
C GLU A 121 -8.16 4.14 8.34
N MET A 122 -8.46 3.15 9.18
CA MET A 122 -9.37 3.33 10.31
C MET A 122 -8.76 4.12 11.45
N VAL A 123 -7.43 4.09 11.62
CA VAL A 123 -6.71 4.85 12.67
C VAL A 123 -6.57 6.35 12.39
N ALA A 124 -6.87 6.77 11.16
CA ALA A 124 -6.85 8.17 10.74
C ALA A 124 -8.08 8.46 9.83
N PRO A 125 -9.31 8.28 10.35
CA PRO A 125 -10.53 8.38 9.54
C PRO A 125 -10.86 9.80 9.06
N GLU A 126 -10.25 10.80 9.70
CA GLU A 126 -10.41 12.25 9.54
C GLU A 126 -9.65 12.85 8.36
N GLU A 127 -8.83 12.04 7.66
CA GLU A 127 -8.06 12.45 6.49
C GLU A 127 -8.80 12.00 5.20
N PRO A 128 -9.90 12.69 4.78
CA PRO A 128 -10.73 12.27 3.65
C PRO A 128 -9.97 12.21 2.32
N GLU A 129 -8.88 12.96 2.18
CA GLU A 129 -7.93 12.90 1.07
C GLU A 129 -7.27 11.53 0.91
N HIS A 130 -7.14 10.75 1.98
CA HIS A 130 -6.58 9.41 1.96
C HIS A 130 -7.61 8.33 1.59
N ARG A 131 -8.88 8.72 1.40
CA ARG A 131 -9.91 7.82 0.87
C ARG A 131 -9.76 7.67 -0.63
N PHE A 132 -9.65 6.42 -1.10
CA PHE A 132 -9.56 6.14 -2.53
C PHE A 132 -10.58 5.11 -2.99
N GLY A 133 -10.82 5.07 -4.30
CA GLY A 133 -11.77 4.18 -4.95
C GLY A 133 -12.66 4.92 -5.93
N THR A 134 -13.56 4.19 -6.59
CA THR A 134 -14.50 4.79 -7.57
C THR A 134 -15.57 5.66 -6.93
N ARG A 135 -15.79 5.52 -5.62
CA ARG A 135 -16.73 6.27 -4.80
C ARG A 135 -16.13 6.47 -3.39
N PRO A 136 -15.15 7.37 -3.20
CA PRO A 136 -14.43 7.55 -1.92
C PRO A 136 -15.29 7.83 -0.68
N HIS A 137 -16.54 8.26 -0.87
CA HIS A 137 -17.52 8.54 0.18
C HIS A 137 -18.55 7.41 0.40
N ALA A 138 -18.34 6.24 -0.21
CA ALA A 138 -19.32 5.15 -0.14
C ALA A 138 -19.48 4.55 1.28
N TRP A 139 -18.54 4.81 2.17
CA TRP A 139 -18.60 4.42 3.57
C TRP A 139 -19.47 5.35 4.43
N ASP A 140 -19.64 6.62 4.07
CA ASP A 140 -20.33 7.62 4.90
C ASP A 140 -21.70 7.16 5.42
N PRO A 141 -22.65 6.66 4.60
CA PRO A 141 -23.94 6.18 5.10
C PRO A 141 -23.83 4.90 5.95
N LEU A 142 -22.76 4.13 5.79
CA LEU A 142 -22.53 2.89 6.54
C LEU A 142 -21.85 3.18 7.89
N LEU A 143 -21.15 4.30 8.00
CA LEU A 143 -20.48 4.76 9.22
C LEU A 143 -21.37 5.67 10.08
N GLU A 144 -22.54 6.09 9.60
CA GLU A 144 -23.42 7.00 10.35
C GLU A 144 -23.73 6.47 11.77
N GLY A 145 -23.37 7.24 12.79
CA GLY A 145 -23.55 6.86 14.20
C GLY A 145 -22.59 5.78 14.71
N LEU A 146 -21.52 5.49 13.98
CA LEU A 146 -20.35 4.76 14.47
C LEU A 146 -19.23 5.74 14.79
N ASP A 147 -18.51 5.48 15.87
CA ASP A 147 -17.39 6.30 16.33
C ASP A 147 -16.08 5.58 16.01
N LEU A 148 -15.32 6.13 15.05
CA LEU A 148 -13.99 5.64 14.69
C LEU A 148 -12.88 6.37 15.48
N ASP A 149 -13.22 7.37 16.29
CA ASP A 149 -12.25 8.07 17.16
C ASP A 149 -12.16 7.39 18.54
N ASP A 150 -13.04 6.43 18.83
CA ASP A 150 -12.98 5.59 20.03
C ASP A 150 -11.96 4.46 19.87
N ASP A 151 -10.70 4.76 20.21
CA ASP A 151 -9.58 3.82 20.22
C ASP A 151 -9.90 2.51 20.95
N ALA A 152 -10.74 2.53 21.99
CA ALA A 152 -11.06 1.34 22.78
C ALA A 152 -11.94 0.35 22.01
N CYS A 153 -12.70 0.81 21.01
CA CYS A 153 -13.62 -0.01 20.24
C CYS A 153 -13.35 0.02 18.72
N LEU A 154 -12.23 0.60 18.28
CA LEU A 154 -11.95 0.89 16.87
C LEU A 154 -12.17 -0.32 15.94
N TRP A 155 -11.64 -1.48 16.30
CA TRP A 155 -11.79 -2.71 15.50
C TRP A 155 -13.21 -3.25 15.52
N GLY A 156 -13.86 -3.21 16.68
CA GLY A 156 -15.29 -3.50 16.82
C GLY A 156 -16.15 -2.58 15.94
N THR A 157 -15.78 -1.30 15.82
CA THR A 157 -16.45 -0.34 14.93
C THR A 157 -16.27 -0.72 13.46
N GLY A 158 -15.05 -1.09 13.05
CA GLY A 158 -14.77 -1.61 11.71
C GLY A 158 -15.62 -2.83 11.36
N LEU A 159 -15.76 -3.79 12.28
CA LEU A 159 -16.62 -4.96 12.11
C LEU A 159 -18.11 -4.58 12.03
N ALA A 160 -18.58 -3.64 12.85
CA ALA A 160 -19.96 -3.14 12.75
C ALA A 160 -20.24 -2.53 11.37
N ALA A 161 -19.28 -1.80 10.79
CA ALA A 161 -19.38 -1.28 9.44
C ALA A 161 -19.44 -2.40 8.38
N VAL A 162 -18.67 -3.47 8.55
CA VAL A 162 -18.73 -4.68 7.68
C VAL A 162 -20.10 -5.38 7.79
N GLU A 163 -20.67 -5.51 8.99
CA GLU A 163 -22.03 -6.03 9.18
C GLU A 163 -23.05 -5.18 8.41
N ARG A 164 -22.99 -3.85 8.54
CA ARG A 164 -23.89 -2.92 7.81
C ARG A 164 -23.76 -3.04 6.31
N ALA A 165 -22.52 -3.13 5.82
CA ALA A 165 -22.24 -3.17 4.38
C ALA A 165 -22.77 -4.45 3.73
N THR A 166 -22.69 -5.59 4.41
CA THR A 166 -22.86 -6.92 3.80
C THR A 166 -24.04 -7.72 4.35
N GLY A 167 -24.59 -7.31 5.49
CA GLY A 167 -25.61 -8.05 6.23
C GLY A 167 -25.05 -9.18 7.10
N ALA A 168 -23.73 -9.36 7.18
CA ALA A 168 -23.08 -10.31 8.08
C ALA A 168 -23.51 -10.09 9.55
N ARG A 169 -23.38 -11.14 10.35
CA ARG A 169 -23.72 -11.17 11.78
C ARG A 169 -22.60 -11.86 12.57
N PHE A 170 -21.77 -11.09 13.24
CA PHE A 170 -20.70 -11.61 14.08
C PHE A 170 -21.24 -11.90 15.49
N ASP A 171 -22.25 -12.78 15.56
CA ASP A 171 -22.90 -13.18 16.80
C ASP A 171 -22.35 -14.50 17.35
N GLU A 172 -22.63 -14.77 18.62
CA GLU A 172 -22.17 -15.97 19.34
C GLU A 172 -22.46 -17.29 18.61
N ALA A 173 -23.60 -17.34 17.90
CA ALA A 173 -24.00 -18.52 17.16
C ALA A 173 -23.13 -18.75 15.93
N TRP A 174 -22.74 -17.68 15.24
CA TRP A 174 -21.77 -17.76 14.14
C TRP A 174 -20.38 -18.17 14.65
N ILE A 175 -19.88 -17.55 15.71
CA ILE A 175 -18.55 -17.83 16.29
C ILE A 175 -18.38 -19.30 16.69
N ARG A 176 -19.36 -19.84 17.43
CA ARG A 176 -19.38 -21.25 17.85
C ARG A 176 -19.79 -22.21 16.72
N GLY A 177 -20.21 -21.67 15.59
CA GLY A 177 -20.62 -22.42 14.42
C GLY A 177 -19.45 -23.09 13.70
N PRO A 178 -19.75 -24.00 12.75
CA PRO A 178 -18.72 -24.62 11.95
C PRO A 178 -18.04 -23.60 11.04
N HIS A 179 -16.71 -23.65 10.99
CA HIS A 179 -15.91 -22.94 9.99
C HIS A 179 -15.08 -23.93 9.17
N ARG A 180 -14.94 -23.62 7.88
CA ARG A 180 -14.10 -24.36 6.96
C ARG A 180 -12.73 -23.71 6.93
N ALA A 181 -11.74 -24.38 7.51
CA ALA A 181 -10.36 -24.00 7.42
C ALA A 181 -9.73 -24.54 6.13
N VAL A 182 -9.00 -23.69 5.42
CA VAL A 182 -8.27 -24.09 4.19
C VAL A 182 -7.00 -23.27 4.05
N ALA A 183 -5.92 -23.94 3.67
CA ALA A 183 -4.68 -23.27 3.32
C ALA A 183 -4.83 -22.57 1.97
N ILE A 184 -4.32 -21.35 1.88
CA ILE A 184 -4.41 -20.51 0.70
C ILE A 184 -3.04 -20.32 0.06
N THR A 185 -3.02 -20.12 -1.25
CA THR A 185 -1.86 -19.56 -1.94
C THR A 185 -2.06 -18.05 -2.06
N PRO A 186 -1.03 -17.23 -1.80
CA PRO A 186 -1.12 -15.80 -2.02
C PRO A 186 -1.58 -15.47 -3.44
N VAL A 187 -2.64 -14.66 -3.55
CA VAL A 187 -3.12 -14.20 -4.85
C VAL A 187 -2.08 -13.24 -5.43
N PRO A 188 -1.63 -13.43 -6.68
CA PRO A 188 -0.66 -12.52 -7.30
C PRO A 188 -1.15 -11.09 -7.32
N GLN A 189 -0.27 -10.13 -7.03
CA GLN A 189 -0.58 -8.71 -7.04
C GLN A 189 -0.96 -8.23 -8.45
N TYR A 190 -1.85 -7.24 -8.56
CA TYR A 190 -2.08 -6.59 -9.83
C TYR A 190 -0.86 -5.75 -10.21
N LEU A 191 -0.49 -5.84 -11.49
CA LEU A 191 0.55 -5.01 -12.10
C LEU A 191 0.27 -3.52 -11.88
N LEU A 192 -0.99 -3.11 -12.06
CA LEU A 192 -1.48 -1.77 -11.83
C LEU A 192 -2.76 -1.86 -11.03
N GLY A 193 -2.80 -1.12 -9.92
CA GLY A 193 -4.02 -1.03 -9.13
C GLY A 193 -5.12 -0.27 -9.84
N GLN A 194 -6.35 -0.41 -9.35
CA GLN A 194 -7.54 0.12 -10.04
C GLN A 194 -7.42 1.59 -10.45
N GLY A 195 -6.83 2.43 -9.62
CA GLY A 195 -6.64 3.86 -9.91
C GLY A 195 -5.73 4.16 -11.10
N LEU A 196 -4.90 3.18 -11.50
CA LEU A 196 -3.88 3.36 -12.53
C LEU A 196 -4.23 2.68 -13.86
N VAL A 197 -5.12 1.68 -13.87
CA VAL A 197 -5.44 0.87 -15.07
C VAL A 197 -5.93 1.71 -16.25
N ASN A 198 -6.57 2.86 -15.99
CA ASN A 198 -7.06 3.79 -17.01
C ASN A 198 -6.32 5.14 -16.97
N SER A 199 -5.12 5.18 -16.40
CA SER A 199 -4.35 6.42 -16.33
C SER A 199 -3.96 6.89 -17.73
N PRO A 200 -4.15 8.17 -18.09
CA PRO A 200 -3.71 8.72 -19.38
C PRO A 200 -2.18 8.66 -19.54
N LEU A 201 -1.44 8.45 -18.44
CA LEU A 201 0.00 8.19 -18.49
C LEU A 201 0.32 6.95 -19.32
N LEU A 202 -0.55 5.92 -19.30
CA LEU A 202 -0.31 4.68 -20.03
C LEU A 202 -0.41 4.86 -21.54
N ASP A 203 -1.05 5.93 -22.01
CA ASP A 203 -1.25 6.23 -23.43
C ASP A 203 -0.11 7.07 -24.03
N ARG A 204 0.94 7.36 -23.27
CA ARG A 204 2.09 8.15 -23.73
C ARG A 204 3.44 7.47 -23.50
N GLU A 205 4.44 7.94 -24.21
CA GLU A 205 5.82 7.55 -23.95
C GLU A 205 6.32 8.15 -22.62
N PRO A 206 7.22 7.47 -21.88
CA PRO A 206 7.80 6.17 -22.20
C PRO A 206 6.97 4.96 -21.73
N PHE A 207 5.78 5.17 -21.16
CA PHE A 207 4.95 4.11 -20.56
C PHE A 207 4.42 3.11 -21.60
N LEU A 208 4.08 3.56 -22.80
CA LEU A 208 3.76 2.66 -23.94
C LEU A 208 4.89 1.66 -24.20
N THR A 209 6.14 2.14 -24.30
CA THR A 209 7.31 1.27 -24.47
C THR A 209 7.47 0.32 -23.29
N TYR A 210 7.25 0.80 -22.06
CA TYR A 210 7.39 -0.03 -20.86
C TYR A 210 6.38 -1.17 -20.80
N LEU A 211 5.12 -0.90 -21.12
CA LEU A 211 4.08 -1.93 -21.18
C LEU A 211 4.36 -2.95 -22.27
N ALA A 212 4.77 -2.51 -23.46
CA ALA A 212 5.04 -3.40 -24.59
C ALA A 212 6.22 -4.36 -24.35
N GLY A 213 7.22 -3.92 -23.56
CA GLY A 213 8.45 -4.67 -23.28
C GLY A 213 8.63 -5.12 -21.84
N LEU A 214 7.57 -5.17 -21.03
CA LEU A 214 7.66 -5.32 -19.57
C LEU A 214 8.46 -6.56 -19.14
N GLY A 215 9.64 -6.32 -18.56
CA GLY A 215 10.53 -7.33 -18.03
C GLY A 215 11.93 -6.80 -17.66
N PRO A 216 12.86 -7.69 -17.25
CA PRO A 216 14.13 -7.30 -16.66
C PRO A 216 15.02 -6.39 -17.52
N ALA A 217 14.89 -6.48 -18.85
CA ALA A 217 15.64 -5.64 -19.80
C ALA A 217 15.33 -4.14 -19.67
N LEU A 218 14.16 -3.78 -19.14
CA LEU A 218 13.74 -2.38 -18.98
C LEU A 218 14.12 -1.76 -17.64
N LEU A 219 14.58 -2.54 -16.66
CA LEU A 219 14.84 -2.07 -15.30
C LEU A 219 15.83 -0.90 -15.26
N GLY A 220 16.89 -0.95 -16.07
CA GLY A 220 17.87 0.14 -16.15
C GLY A 220 17.25 1.45 -16.67
N ARG A 221 16.38 1.35 -17.69
CA ARG A 221 15.70 2.51 -18.27
C ARG A 221 14.67 3.11 -17.32
N MET A 222 13.94 2.27 -16.58
CA MET A 222 12.98 2.71 -15.57
C MET A 222 13.68 3.40 -14.39
N ARG A 223 14.79 2.83 -13.91
CA ARG A 223 15.63 3.47 -12.86
C ARG A 223 16.13 4.84 -13.29
N ARG A 224 16.62 4.96 -14.54
CA ARG A 224 17.06 6.25 -15.08
C ARG A 224 15.91 7.25 -15.14
N HIS A 225 14.76 6.85 -15.66
CA HIS A 225 13.59 7.72 -15.76
C HIS A 225 13.10 8.17 -14.38
N ALA A 226 13.04 7.27 -13.39
CA ALA A 226 12.69 7.63 -12.01
C ALA A 226 13.65 8.66 -11.41
N LEU A 227 14.96 8.53 -11.67
CA LEU A 227 15.96 9.50 -11.22
C LEU A 227 15.78 10.87 -11.90
N ASP A 228 15.50 10.90 -13.20
CA ASP A 228 15.27 12.15 -13.93
C ASP A 228 14.02 12.89 -13.42
N LEU A 229 12.95 12.15 -13.09
CA LEU A 229 11.76 12.70 -12.44
C LEU A 229 12.09 13.29 -11.06
N ALA A 230 12.88 12.57 -10.25
CA ALA A 230 13.27 13.03 -8.92
C ALA A 230 14.18 14.27 -8.95
N LEU A 231 15.14 14.33 -9.87
CA LEU A 231 15.98 15.51 -10.09
C LEU A 231 15.14 16.73 -10.45
N THR A 232 14.16 16.55 -11.34
CA THR A 232 13.27 17.65 -11.74
C THR A 232 12.36 18.08 -10.60
N HIS A 233 11.83 17.13 -9.82
CA HIS A 233 10.97 17.41 -8.67
C HIS A 233 11.70 18.13 -7.53
N ALA A 234 13.00 17.88 -7.37
CA ALA A 234 13.85 18.51 -6.38
C ALA A 234 14.56 19.79 -6.88
N ASP A 235 14.29 20.25 -8.11
CA ASP A 235 14.98 21.39 -8.74
C ASP A 235 16.52 21.22 -8.81
N LEU A 236 16.95 20.01 -9.18
CA LEU A 236 18.37 19.61 -9.26
C LEU A 236 18.84 19.24 -10.66
N THR A 237 18.00 19.38 -11.69
CA THR A 237 18.33 18.97 -13.07
C THR A 237 19.63 19.61 -13.57
N ASP A 238 19.83 20.90 -13.27
CA ASP A 238 21.01 21.67 -13.67
C ASP A 238 22.03 21.85 -12.52
N HIS A 239 21.82 21.18 -11.39
CA HIS A 239 22.71 21.32 -10.24
C HIS A 239 24.08 20.67 -10.53
N PRO A 240 25.22 21.36 -10.32
CA PRO A 240 26.54 20.85 -10.73
C PRO A 240 26.89 19.47 -10.18
N LEU A 241 26.56 19.20 -8.91
CA LEU A 241 26.79 17.89 -8.30
C LEU A 241 25.91 16.79 -8.92
N ALA A 242 24.67 17.13 -9.29
CA ALA A 242 23.78 16.18 -9.94
C ALA A 242 24.27 15.86 -11.35
N CYS A 243 24.59 16.88 -12.15
CA CYS A 243 25.17 16.67 -13.49
C CYS A 243 26.46 15.83 -13.42
N ALA A 244 27.35 16.11 -12.47
CA ALA A 244 28.58 15.34 -12.29
C ALA A 244 28.32 13.88 -11.89
N ALA A 245 27.32 13.63 -11.03
CA ALA A 245 26.93 12.29 -10.62
C ALA A 245 26.40 11.45 -11.79
N LEU A 246 25.64 12.06 -12.70
CA LEU A 246 25.08 11.39 -13.88
C LEU A 246 26.14 10.98 -14.91
N THR A 247 27.33 11.56 -14.86
CA THR A 247 28.48 11.22 -15.71
C THR A 247 29.65 10.61 -14.92
N ALA A 248 29.38 10.11 -13.70
CA ALA A 248 30.42 9.67 -12.78
C ALA A 248 31.22 8.47 -13.31
N ASP A 249 30.63 7.62 -14.13
CA ASP A 249 31.26 6.48 -14.82
C ASP A 249 32.49 6.89 -15.65
N THR A 250 32.49 8.12 -16.18
CA THR A 250 33.62 8.69 -16.95
C THR A 250 34.76 9.22 -16.08
N LEU A 251 34.55 9.33 -14.76
CA LEU A 251 35.50 9.96 -13.84
C LEU A 251 36.51 8.93 -13.28
N PRO A 252 37.77 9.33 -13.05
CA PRO A 252 38.74 8.48 -12.35
C PRO A 252 38.27 8.19 -10.91
N ALA A 253 38.69 7.06 -10.35
CA ALA A 253 38.21 6.59 -9.03
C ALA A 253 38.37 7.63 -7.91
N THR A 254 39.49 8.36 -7.88
CA THR A 254 39.72 9.43 -6.89
C THR A 254 38.80 10.64 -7.07
N ALA A 255 38.36 10.94 -8.30
CA ALA A 255 37.37 11.99 -8.56
C ALA A 255 35.96 11.54 -8.17
N ARG A 256 35.60 10.27 -8.43
CA ARG A 256 34.34 9.69 -7.94
C ARG A 256 34.25 9.65 -6.43
N GLN A 257 35.34 9.31 -5.75
CA GLN A 257 35.40 9.33 -4.30
C GLN A 257 35.11 10.73 -3.75
N ARG A 258 35.77 11.77 -4.30
CA ARG A 258 35.50 13.16 -3.91
C ARG A 258 34.06 13.58 -4.21
N LEU A 259 33.55 13.26 -5.40
CA LEU A 259 32.17 13.57 -5.78
C LEU A 259 31.15 12.92 -4.83
N ARG A 260 31.39 11.67 -4.41
CA ARG A 260 30.56 11.00 -3.40
C ARG A 260 30.58 11.77 -2.08
N ASP A 261 31.77 12.14 -1.61
CA ASP A 261 31.92 12.86 -0.34
C ASP A 261 31.28 14.27 -0.41
N ASP A 262 31.36 14.95 -1.56
CA ASP A 262 30.68 16.23 -1.83
C ASP A 262 29.15 16.09 -1.83
N LEU A 263 28.61 15.00 -2.42
CA LEU A 263 27.18 14.70 -2.40
C LEU A 263 26.68 14.39 -0.98
N THR A 264 27.45 13.64 -0.18
CA THR A 264 27.14 13.39 1.24
C THR A 264 27.13 14.68 2.04
N ALA A 265 28.10 15.57 1.83
CA ALA A 265 28.11 16.88 2.48
C ALA A 265 26.91 17.75 2.07
N ALA A 266 26.51 17.71 0.80
CA ALA A 266 25.32 18.42 0.31
C ALA A 266 24.02 17.87 0.92
N HIS A 267 23.92 16.55 1.10
CA HIS A 267 22.82 15.91 1.82
C HIS A 267 22.71 16.42 3.26
N ASP A 268 23.81 16.36 4.02
CA ASP A 268 23.83 16.78 5.43
C ASP A 268 23.48 18.27 5.59
N GLN A 269 24.00 19.11 4.69
CA GLN A 269 23.70 20.53 4.64
C GLN A 269 22.21 20.77 4.35
N ALA A 270 21.64 20.08 3.36
CA ALA A 270 20.25 20.23 2.99
C ALA A 270 19.32 19.81 4.14
N LEU A 271 19.58 18.68 4.82
CA LEU A 271 18.77 18.27 5.98
C LEU A 271 18.85 19.28 7.14
N THR A 272 20.02 19.85 7.39
CA THR A 272 20.21 20.88 8.42
C THR A 272 19.44 22.16 8.07
N GLN A 273 19.50 22.57 6.80
CA GLN A 273 18.79 23.73 6.29
C GLN A 273 17.27 23.53 6.31
N ALA A 274 16.78 22.37 5.90
CA ALA A 274 15.35 22.03 5.93
C ALA A 274 14.79 22.13 7.35
N ARG A 275 15.49 21.60 8.36
CA ARG A 275 15.09 21.70 9.78
C ARG A 275 15.08 23.15 10.28
N THR A 276 16.08 23.94 9.86
CA THR A 276 16.14 25.36 10.19
C THR A 276 14.95 26.13 9.61
N LEU A 277 14.62 25.86 8.34
CA LEU A 277 13.49 26.47 7.65
C LEU A 277 12.16 26.09 8.31
N LEU A 278 11.96 24.79 8.59
CA LEU A 278 10.74 24.28 9.21
C LEU A 278 10.41 24.98 10.53
N THR A 279 11.42 25.31 11.34
CA THR A 279 11.24 26.03 12.61
C THR A 279 10.74 27.46 12.42
N GLY A 280 11.02 28.07 11.27
CA GLY A 280 10.62 29.44 10.93
C GLY A 280 9.36 29.54 10.06
N GLU A 281 8.81 28.41 9.62
CA GLU A 281 7.63 28.37 8.76
C GLU A 281 6.34 28.42 9.61
N PRO A 282 5.28 29.11 9.15
CA PRO A 282 3.99 29.11 9.84
C PRO A 282 3.38 27.70 9.85
N GLU A 283 2.66 27.36 10.91
CA GLU A 283 1.98 26.05 11.03
C GLU A 283 0.86 25.91 9.98
N GLU A 284 0.16 27.00 9.67
CA GLU A 284 -0.90 27.09 8.66
C GLU A 284 -0.31 27.36 7.26
N VAL A 285 0.23 26.33 6.60
CA VAL A 285 0.47 26.35 5.15
C VAL A 285 -0.52 25.38 4.52
N GLU A 286 -1.31 25.88 3.56
CA GLU A 286 -2.37 25.10 2.88
C GLU A 286 -1.85 23.80 2.27
N THR A 287 -0.58 23.76 1.85
CA THR A 287 0.04 22.61 1.19
C THR A 287 1.44 22.33 1.75
N GLU A 288 1.58 21.30 2.58
CA GLU A 288 2.83 20.99 3.29
C GLU A 288 4.02 20.74 2.33
N TRP A 289 3.79 20.02 1.23
CA TRP A 289 4.84 19.67 0.27
C TRP A 289 5.33 20.82 -0.63
N GLU A 290 4.65 21.97 -0.60
CA GLU A 290 5.07 23.19 -1.29
C GLU A 290 5.97 24.08 -0.41
N ARG A 291 6.16 23.71 0.87
CA ARG A 291 7.01 24.45 1.80
C ARG A 291 8.47 24.51 1.31
N PRO A 292 9.16 25.65 1.47
CA PRO A 292 10.60 25.74 1.21
C PRO A 292 11.41 24.67 1.94
N SER A 293 11.08 24.37 3.19
CA SER A 293 11.71 23.29 3.97
C SER A 293 11.57 21.92 3.29
N HIS A 294 10.42 21.62 2.70
CA HIS A 294 10.16 20.36 1.99
C HIS A 294 10.94 20.26 0.67
N LEU A 295 11.09 21.36 -0.08
CA LEU A 295 11.96 21.37 -1.26
C LEU A 295 13.40 21.03 -0.90
N VAL A 296 13.96 21.71 0.11
CA VAL A 296 15.34 21.47 0.56
C VAL A 296 15.50 20.06 1.14
N PHE A 297 14.49 19.55 1.85
CA PHE A 297 14.48 18.17 2.33
C PHE A 297 14.55 17.15 1.17
N ARG A 298 13.73 17.32 0.13
CA ARG A 298 13.77 16.49 -1.09
C ARG A 298 15.13 16.54 -1.77
N GLN A 299 15.73 17.74 -1.87
CA GLN A 299 17.09 17.89 -2.41
C GLN A 299 18.11 17.04 -1.64
N GLY A 300 18.04 17.08 -0.31
CA GLY A 300 18.88 16.24 0.55
C GLY A 300 18.72 14.76 0.22
N LEU A 301 17.50 14.25 0.13
CA LEU A 301 17.24 12.85 -0.20
C LEU A 301 17.76 12.46 -1.58
N VAL A 302 17.60 13.32 -2.59
CA VAL A 302 18.13 13.06 -3.93
C VAL A 302 19.66 13.06 -3.94
N PHE A 303 20.33 13.94 -3.18
CA PHE A 303 21.79 13.90 -3.04
C PHE A 303 22.30 12.59 -2.41
N ASP A 304 21.61 12.05 -1.42
CA ASP A 304 21.96 10.75 -0.83
C ASP A 304 21.85 9.61 -1.86
N VAL A 305 20.76 9.59 -2.65
CA VAL A 305 20.59 8.61 -3.73
C VAL A 305 21.69 8.75 -4.79
N LEU A 306 22.06 9.98 -5.18
CA LEU A 306 23.18 10.21 -6.10
C LEU A 306 24.52 9.74 -5.50
N ALA A 307 24.78 9.99 -4.22
CA ALA A 307 25.98 9.52 -3.54
C ALA A 307 26.06 7.99 -3.58
N TRP A 308 24.93 7.31 -3.34
CA TRP A 308 24.84 5.87 -3.46
C TRP A 308 25.11 5.37 -4.90
N CYS A 309 24.58 6.04 -5.92
CA CYS A 309 24.87 5.73 -7.32
C CYS A 309 26.36 5.84 -7.63
N VAL A 310 27.01 6.94 -7.22
CA VAL A 310 28.45 7.14 -7.42
C VAL A 310 29.25 6.06 -6.67
N ALA A 311 28.83 5.71 -5.46
CA ALA A 311 29.46 4.65 -4.67
C ALA A 311 29.35 3.27 -5.35
N ALA A 312 28.24 2.96 -6.01
CA ALA A 312 28.03 1.71 -6.74
C ALA A 312 29.00 1.53 -7.92
N HIS A 313 29.61 2.62 -8.40
CA HIS A 313 30.65 2.59 -9.42
C HIS A 313 32.07 2.41 -8.83
N LEU A 314 32.26 2.35 -7.51
CA LEU A 314 33.57 2.15 -6.91
C LEU A 314 33.87 0.66 -6.65
N PRO A 315 35.09 0.16 -6.95
CA PRO A 315 36.21 0.87 -7.59
C PRO A 315 36.11 0.90 -9.13
N THR A 316 35.27 0.06 -9.74
CA THR A 316 35.15 -0.11 -11.19
C THR A 316 33.78 0.36 -11.67
N PRO A 317 33.69 1.19 -12.73
CA PRO A 317 32.41 1.62 -13.29
C PRO A 317 31.49 0.43 -13.58
N THR A 318 30.19 0.66 -13.39
CA THR A 318 29.14 -0.30 -13.73
C THR A 318 28.17 0.41 -14.65
N ASP A 319 27.73 -0.25 -15.72
CA ASP A 319 26.76 0.38 -16.65
C ASP A 319 25.32 0.34 -16.10
N ARG A 320 25.16 0.01 -14.81
CA ARG A 320 23.87 -0.27 -14.18
C ARG A 320 23.71 0.58 -12.93
N LEU A 321 22.67 1.40 -12.93
CA LEU A 321 22.19 2.04 -11.71
C LEU A 321 21.76 0.97 -10.69
N PRO A 322 22.10 1.17 -9.39
CA PRO A 322 21.55 0.33 -8.33
C PRO A 322 20.03 0.47 -8.26
N ASP A 323 19.40 -0.36 -7.44
CA ASP A 323 17.94 -0.29 -7.27
C ASP A 323 17.53 0.89 -6.38
N ILE A 324 17.43 2.06 -7.00
CA ILE A 324 17.22 3.33 -6.33
C ILE A 324 15.75 3.70 -6.09
N LEU A 325 14.79 2.96 -6.66
CA LEU A 325 13.39 3.39 -6.64
C LEU A 325 12.82 3.46 -5.22
N SER A 326 13.11 2.48 -4.37
CA SER A 326 12.67 2.49 -2.98
C SER A 326 13.24 3.69 -2.20
N SER A 327 14.48 4.08 -2.49
CA SER A 327 15.13 5.24 -1.86
C SER A 327 14.56 6.57 -2.36
N LEU A 328 14.04 6.62 -3.59
CA LEU A 328 13.44 7.81 -4.17
C LEU A 328 11.99 8.05 -3.70
N VAL A 329 11.30 7.06 -3.12
CA VAL A 329 9.91 7.20 -2.65
C VAL A 329 9.74 8.40 -1.73
N THR A 330 10.63 8.57 -0.75
CA THR A 330 10.56 9.67 0.22
C THR A 330 10.83 11.04 -0.41
N ALA A 331 11.56 11.10 -1.52
CA ALA A 331 11.80 12.33 -2.26
C ALA A 331 10.61 12.69 -3.19
N MET A 332 9.81 11.70 -3.58
CA MET A 332 8.70 11.82 -4.53
C MET A 332 7.35 11.91 -3.84
N THR A 333 7.25 12.83 -2.88
CA THR A 333 6.02 13.17 -2.15
C THR A 333 5.30 14.37 -2.74
N GLY A 334 4.06 14.56 -2.32
CA GLY A 334 3.17 15.64 -2.76
C GLY A 334 2.36 15.29 -4.00
N ASP A 335 1.70 16.30 -4.56
CA ASP A 335 0.85 16.16 -5.73
C ASP A 335 1.51 16.63 -7.03
N GLY A 336 0.91 16.22 -8.14
CA GLY A 336 1.25 16.71 -9.47
C GLY A 336 1.66 15.62 -10.46
N GLU A 337 1.75 16.03 -11.72
CA GLU A 337 2.00 15.11 -12.85
C GLU A 337 3.30 14.31 -12.68
N ARG A 338 4.37 14.93 -12.18
CA ARG A 338 5.68 14.28 -11.99
C ARG A 338 5.64 13.19 -10.92
N VAL A 339 4.92 13.44 -9.83
CA VAL A 339 4.76 12.45 -8.76
C VAL A 339 3.93 11.28 -9.29
N ALA A 340 2.84 11.57 -9.99
CA ALA A 340 2.03 10.54 -10.65
C ALA A 340 2.84 9.69 -11.66
N GLU A 341 3.70 10.33 -12.47
CA GLU A 341 4.62 9.64 -13.37
C GLU A 341 5.60 8.73 -12.62
N PHE A 342 6.20 9.23 -11.54
CA PHE A 342 7.14 8.44 -10.75
C PHE A 342 6.47 7.18 -10.17
N TRP A 343 5.28 7.33 -9.59
CA TRP A 343 4.53 6.19 -9.06
C TRP A 343 4.19 5.19 -10.17
N MET A 344 3.82 5.66 -11.36
CA MET A 344 3.62 4.77 -12.51
C MET A 344 4.92 4.02 -12.90
N VAL A 345 6.06 4.71 -12.97
CA VAL A 345 7.37 4.06 -13.23
C VAL A 345 7.67 3.02 -12.16
N LYS A 346 7.41 3.34 -10.89
CA LYS A 346 7.63 2.43 -9.77
C LYS A 346 6.79 1.16 -9.87
N HIS A 347 5.49 1.27 -10.14
CA HIS A 347 4.63 0.10 -10.30
C HIS A 347 5.08 -0.81 -11.45
N LEU A 348 5.43 -0.22 -12.60
CA LEU A 348 5.93 -0.99 -13.74
C LEU A 348 7.31 -1.60 -13.45
N HIS A 349 8.16 -0.92 -12.70
CA HIS A 349 9.48 -1.43 -12.30
C HIS A 349 9.35 -2.62 -11.35
N ASP A 350 8.53 -2.52 -10.32
CA ASP A 350 8.28 -3.60 -9.35
C ASP A 350 7.80 -4.87 -10.08
N ALA A 351 6.84 -4.72 -10.98
CA ALA A 351 6.34 -5.86 -11.72
C ALA A 351 7.30 -6.39 -12.80
N ALA A 352 8.17 -5.55 -13.35
CA ALA A 352 9.26 -6.03 -14.21
C ALA A 352 10.27 -6.87 -13.42
N ARG A 353 10.48 -6.59 -12.12
CA ARG A 353 11.36 -7.36 -11.24
C ARG A 353 10.77 -8.72 -10.85
N GLU A 354 9.47 -8.80 -10.62
CA GLU A 354 8.80 -10.06 -10.27
C GLU A 354 8.81 -11.11 -11.39
N ARG A 355 9.13 -10.69 -12.62
CA ARG A 355 9.29 -11.56 -13.79
C ARG A 355 10.72 -12.08 -13.99
N THR A 356 11.65 -11.73 -13.11
CA THR A 356 13.05 -12.20 -13.13
C THR A 356 13.17 -13.49 -12.33
#